data_AF-A0A7X2L0Y6-F1
#
_entry.id   AF-A0A7X2L0Y6-F1
#
_cell.length_a   1.000
_cell.length_b   1.000
_cell.length_c   1.000
_cell.angle_alpha   90.00
_cell.angle_beta   90.00
_cell.angle_gamma   90.00
#
_symmetry.space_group_name_H-M   'P 1'
#
loop_
_entity.id
_entity.type
_entity.pdbx_description
1 polymer ?
#
loop_
_entity_poly.entity_id
_entity_poly.type
_entity_poly.pdbx_seq_one_letter_code
_entity_poly.pdbx_strand_id
1 'polypeptide(L)'
;MDLVTKSKSNTVAYERPGTPATGRGCHRKRGGQRSAGRAVSKPHRRASIRYATVSMCGKEEAVSYLCLDLLWGQRLYQEQRFVLVKLNGQCSILASIDLTLEATEIIELYTARFKIKCTFRALKQSIGGFSYHFCSKSMPKLNRYLKKG
;
A
#
# COMPACT_ATOMS: atom_id res chain seq x y z
N MET A 1 9.75 8.92 9.23
CA MET A 1 8.27 8.91 9.36
C MET A 1 7.79 8.01 8.25
N ASP A 2 7.39 6.80 8.61
CA ASP A 2 7.51 5.68 7.67
C ASP A 2 6.13 5.31 7.19
N LEU A 3 5.77 5.83 6.01
CA LEU A 3 4.46 5.66 5.43
C LEU A 3 4.47 4.53 4.40
N VAL A 4 3.77 3.43 4.73
CA VAL A 4 3.54 2.31 3.81
C VAL A 4 2.11 2.36 3.26
N THR A 5 1.98 2.30 1.94
CA THR A 5 0.68 2.34 1.25
C THR A 5 0.55 1.23 0.21
N LYS A 6 -0.68 0.78 -0.04
CA LYS A 6 -0.97 -0.13 -1.15
C LYS A 6 -1.30 0.68 -2.39
N SER A 7 -0.58 0.41 -3.47
CA SER A 7 -0.74 1.05 -4.76
C SER A 7 -1.67 0.25 -5.69
N LYS A 8 -2.28 0.93 -6.67
CA LYS A 8 -3.09 0.27 -7.70
C LYS A 8 -2.18 -0.46 -8.70
N SER A 9 -2.70 -1.49 -9.36
CA SER A 9 -1.98 -2.25 -10.39
C SER A 9 -1.60 -1.38 -11.60
N ASN A 10 -2.40 -0.37 -11.91
CA ASN A 10 -2.16 0.57 -13.00
C ASN A 10 -1.30 1.77 -12.61
N THR A 11 -0.75 1.81 -11.40
CA THR A 11 0.12 2.91 -10.95
C THR A 11 1.30 3.06 -11.89
N VAL A 12 1.61 4.30 -12.28
CA VAL A 12 2.77 4.63 -13.09
C VAL A 12 3.86 5.21 -12.20
N ALA A 13 5.05 4.63 -12.28
CA ALA A 13 6.29 5.10 -11.69
C ALA A 13 7.35 5.27 -12.79
N TYR A 14 8.45 5.94 -12.48
CA TYR A 14 9.48 6.27 -13.45
C TYR A 14 10.83 5.74 -12.97
N GLU A 15 11.70 5.39 -13.91
CA GLU A 15 13.09 5.10 -13.57
C GLU A 15 13.81 6.40 -13.20
N ARG A 16 14.89 6.27 -12.42
CA ARG A 16 15.85 7.37 -12.30
C ARG A 16 16.29 7.80 -13.71
N PRO A 17 16.41 9.11 -13.99
CA PRO A 17 16.99 9.55 -15.23
C PRO A 17 18.41 8.96 -15.36
N GLY A 18 18.76 8.50 -16.56
CA GLY A 18 20.12 8.05 -16.85
C GLY A 18 21.13 9.20 -16.77
N THR A 19 22.39 8.90 -17.09
CA THR A 19 23.49 9.87 -17.07
C THR A 19 23.09 11.18 -17.77
N PRO A 20 23.34 12.36 -17.17
CA PRO A 20 22.96 13.64 -17.77
C PRO A 20 23.53 13.74 -19.18
N ALA A 21 22.68 14.05 -20.16
CA ALA A 21 23.15 14.30 -21.51
C ALA A 21 24.12 15.49 -21.50
N THR A 22 25.28 15.33 -22.12
CA THR A 22 26.38 16.33 -22.17
C THR A 22 26.08 17.54 -23.06
N GLY A 23 24.88 17.62 -23.65
CA GLY A 23 24.47 18.66 -24.59
C GLY A 23 23.74 19.84 -23.93
N ARG A 24 23.53 20.91 -24.71
CA ARG A 24 22.71 22.07 -24.31
C ARG A 24 21.23 21.70 -24.25
N GLY A 25 20.56 22.01 -23.14
CA GLY A 25 19.12 21.80 -22.94
C GLY A 25 18.75 21.50 -21.49
N CYS A 26 17.45 21.43 -21.20
CA CYS A 26 16.96 21.05 -19.87
C CYS A 26 17.21 19.55 -19.62
N HIS A 27 17.92 19.21 -18.54
CA HIS A 27 18.15 17.81 -18.18
C HIS A 27 16.83 17.07 -17.93
N ARG A 28 16.76 15.80 -18.37
CA ARG A 28 15.59 14.96 -18.15
C ARG A 28 15.40 14.71 -16.65
N LYS A 29 14.26 15.12 -16.10
CA LYS A 29 13.90 14.91 -14.68
C LYS A 29 13.49 13.47 -14.36
N ARG A 30 13.18 12.66 -15.38
CA ARG A 30 12.70 11.28 -15.24
C ARG A 30 13.25 10.40 -16.36
N GLY A 31 13.49 9.13 -16.04
CA GLY A 31 13.80 8.10 -17.01
C GLY A 31 12.56 7.57 -17.73
N GLY A 32 12.64 6.33 -18.21
CA GLY A 32 11.52 5.64 -18.85
C GLY A 32 10.30 5.55 -17.94
N GLN A 33 9.12 5.71 -18.54
CA GLN A 33 7.85 5.48 -17.85
C GLN A 33 7.65 3.98 -17.62
N ARG A 34 7.35 3.58 -16.38
CA ARG A 34 7.07 2.20 -15.98
C ARG A 34 5.70 2.13 -15.30
N SER A 35 4.77 1.36 -15.83
CA SER A 35 3.61 0.97 -15.02
C SER A 35 4.06 -0.03 -13.96
N ALA A 36 3.89 0.28 -12.68
CA ALA A 36 4.33 -0.53 -11.54
C ALA A 36 3.81 -1.97 -11.62
N GLY A 37 2.53 -2.19 -11.96
CA GLY A 37 1.99 -3.54 -12.12
C GLY A 37 2.47 -4.27 -13.39
N ARG A 38 2.92 -3.55 -14.41
CA ARG A 38 3.41 -4.11 -15.68
C ARG A 38 4.93 -4.30 -15.68
N ALA A 39 5.65 -3.57 -14.82
CA ALA A 39 7.09 -3.75 -14.57
C ALA A 39 7.41 -5.12 -13.97
N VAL A 40 6.41 -5.71 -13.32
CA VAL A 40 6.41 -7.01 -12.63
C VAL A 40 6.14 -8.18 -13.58
N SER A 41 5.30 -7.98 -14.60
CA SER A 41 4.97 -9.04 -15.55
C SER A 41 6.03 -9.25 -16.62
N LYS A 42 7.06 -8.38 -16.68
CA LYS A 42 8.15 -8.54 -17.64
C LYS A 42 9.02 -9.76 -17.27
N PRO A 43 9.20 -10.72 -18.19
CA PRO A 43 9.87 -11.99 -17.91
C PRO A 43 11.32 -11.84 -17.44
N HIS A 44 12.03 -10.80 -17.90
CA HIS A 44 13.43 -10.54 -17.55
C HIS A 44 13.66 -10.26 -16.05
N ARG A 45 12.63 -9.83 -15.30
CA ARG A 45 12.72 -9.57 -13.86
C ARG A 45 12.20 -10.69 -12.96
N ARG A 46 11.82 -11.83 -13.53
CA ARG A 46 11.52 -13.03 -12.73
C ARG A 46 12.76 -13.53 -11.97
N ALA A 47 13.96 -13.30 -12.51
CA ALA A 47 15.22 -13.66 -11.87
C ALA A 47 15.52 -12.85 -10.59
N SER A 48 14.92 -11.66 -10.43
CA SER A 48 15.10 -10.82 -9.23
C SER A 48 14.02 -11.02 -8.18
N ILE A 49 13.13 -12.01 -8.35
CA ILE A 49 12.13 -12.36 -7.34
C ILE A 49 12.84 -13.03 -6.16
N ARG A 50 12.59 -12.50 -4.96
CA ARG A 50 13.07 -13.09 -3.71
C ARG A 50 11.92 -13.78 -2.99
N TYR A 51 12.27 -14.73 -2.15
CA TYR A 51 11.34 -15.45 -1.28
C TYR A 51 11.69 -15.13 0.16
N ALA A 52 10.68 -14.84 0.97
CA ALA A 52 10.84 -14.70 2.41
C ALA A 52 9.61 -15.26 3.11
N THR A 53 9.82 -15.73 4.33
CA THR A 53 8.75 -16.05 5.26
C THR A 53 8.50 -14.81 6.10
N VAL A 54 7.25 -14.36 6.17
CA VAL A 54 6.87 -13.13 6.86
C VAL A 54 5.77 -13.43 7.87
N SER A 55 5.84 -12.82 9.05
CA SER A 55 4.79 -12.98 10.08
C SER A 55 3.59 -12.11 9.74
N MET A 56 2.56 -12.70 9.14
CA MET A 56 1.32 -12.04 8.76
C MET A 56 0.22 -12.41 9.76
N CYS A 57 -0.16 -11.44 10.61
CA CYS A 57 -1.24 -11.60 11.60
C CYS A 57 -1.10 -12.83 12.53
N GLY A 58 0.13 -13.11 12.97
CA GLY A 58 0.43 -14.21 13.89
C GLY A 58 0.58 -15.58 13.21
N LYS A 59 0.57 -15.63 11.87
CA LYS A 59 0.92 -16.82 11.08
C LYS A 59 2.12 -16.51 10.20
N GLU A 60 3.01 -17.47 10.07
CA GLU A 60 4.11 -17.38 9.11
C GLU A 60 3.58 -17.76 7.73
N GLU A 61 3.70 -16.84 6.77
CA GLU A 61 3.34 -17.10 5.38
C GLU A 61 4.57 -16.94 4.49
N ALA A 62 4.74 -17.89 3.56
CA ALA A 62 5.78 -17.83 2.55
C ALA A 62 5.34 -16.88 1.43
N VAL A 63 6.13 -15.83 1.20
CA VAL A 63 5.81 -14.75 0.28
C VAL A 63 6.90 -14.62 -0.77
N SER A 64 6.50 -14.48 -2.02
CA SER A 64 7.40 -14.07 -3.10
C SER A 64 7.27 -12.57 -3.33
N TYR A 65 8.39 -11.85 -3.38
CA TYR A 65 8.38 -10.40 -3.53
C TYR A 65 9.50 -9.89 -4.44
N LEU A 66 9.30 -8.68 -4.93
CA LEU A 66 10.26 -7.94 -5.76
C LEU A 66 10.36 -6.51 -5.22
N CYS A 67 11.56 -6.10 -4.86
CA CYS A 67 11.86 -4.74 -4.40
C CYS A 67 12.47 -3.91 -5.53
N LEU A 68 11.94 -2.71 -5.75
CA LEU A 68 12.41 -1.76 -6.76
C LEU A 68 12.28 -0.33 -6.24
N ASP A 69 13.35 0.45 -6.34
CA ASP A 69 13.30 1.88 -6.04
C ASP A 69 12.96 2.64 -7.34
N LEU A 70 11.85 3.40 -7.31
CA LEU A 70 11.30 4.11 -8.47
C LEU A 70 10.84 5.51 -8.08
N LEU A 71 10.82 6.42 -9.05
CA LEU A 71 10.28 7.76 -8.87
C LEU A 71 8.75 7.74 -9.04
N TRP A 72 8.02 8.26 -8.07
CA TRP A 72 6.56 8.33 -8.06
C TRP A 72 6.04 9.75 -7.85
N GLY A 73 4.85 10.02 -8.41
CA GLY A 73 4.22 11.34 -8.37
C GLY A 73 4.32 12.11 -9.69
N GLN A 74 3.48 13.13 -9.84
CA GLN A 74 3.31 13.86 -11.11
C GLN A 74 4.26 15.06 -11.28
N ARG A 75 4.62 15.74 -10.18
CA ARG A 75 5.40 16.99 -10.23
C ARG A 75 6.77 16.87 -9.58
N LEU A 76 6.81 16.30 -8.37
CA LEU A 76 8.02 16.21 -7.55
C LEU A 76 8.84 14.94 -7.80
N TYR A 77 8.26 13.91 -8.43
CA TYR A 77 8.94 12.63 -8.72
C TYR A 77 9.76 12.14 -7.52
N GLN A 78 9.09 11.93 -6.40
CA GLN A 78 9.77 11.48 -5.19
C GLN A 78 10.19 10.03 -5.34
N GLU A 79 11.39 9.72 -4.90
CA GLU A 79 11.84 8.35 -4.87
C GLU A 79 11.12 7.57 -3.79
N GLN A 80 10.65 6.39 -4.16
CA GLN A 80 9.93 5.49 -3.29
C GLN A 80 10.33 4.05 -3.56
N ARG A 81 10.35 3.27 -2.49
CA ARG A 81 10.58 1.84 -2.56
C ARG A 81 9.27 1.13 -2.84
N PHE A 82 9.20 0.51 -4.01
CA PHE A 82 8.09 -0.35 -4.41
C PHE A 82 8.40 -1.79 -4.06
N VAL A 83 7.55 -2.39 -3.25
CA VAL A 83 7.59 -3.82 -2.94
C VAL A 83 6.37 -4.47 -3.57
N LEU A 84 6.59 -5.19 -4.66
CA LEU A 84 5.56 -6.08 -5.18
C LEU A 84 5.58 -7.36 -4.36
N VAL A 85 4.41 -7.75 -3.89
CA VAL A 85 4.14 -8.96 -3.13
C VAL A 85 3.23 -9.88 -3.94
N LYS A 86 3.59 -11.16 -4.06
CA LYS A 86 2.71 -12.21 -4.56
C LYS A 86 2.52 -13.28 -3.49
N LEU A 87 1.28 -13.42 -3.06
CA LEU A 87 0.82 -14.33 -2.01
C LEU A 87 -0.41 -15.08 -2.50
N ASN A 88 -0.41 -16.41 -2.44
CA ASN A 88 -1.57 -17.26 -2.81
C ASN A 88 -2.20 -16.91 -4.18
N GLY A 89 -1.35 -16.59 -5.17
CA GLY A 89 -1.79 -16.19 -6.51
C GLY A 89 -2.25 -14.73 -6.65
N GLN A 90 -2.42 -14.00 -5.55
CA GLN A 90 -2.77 -12.58 -5.57
C GLN A 90 -1.51 -11.70 -5.59
N CYS A 91 -1.51 -10.69 -6.46
CA CYS A 91 -0.44 -9.69 -6.53
C CYS A 91 -0.89 -8.39 -5.86
N SER A 92 -0.06 -7.86 -4.95
CA SER A 92 -0.24 -6.56 -4.31
C SER A 92 1.02 -5.72 -4.49
N ILE A 93 0.85 -4.43 -4.74
CA ILE A 93 1.97 -3.49 -4.84
C ILE A 93 1.94 -2.61 -3.60
N LEU A 94 3.01 -2.64 -2.84
CA LEU A 94 3.25 -1.76 -1.69
C LEU A 94 4.26 -0.68 -2.09
N ALA A 95 4.08 0.51 -1.55
CA ALA A 95 4.99 1.64 -1.73
C ALA A 95 5.33 2.22 -0.36
N SER A 96 6.63 2.41 -0.13
CA SER A 96 7.20 3.07 1.04
C SER A 96 7.94 4.33 0.62
N ILE A 97 7.79 5.40 1.41
CA ILE A 97 8.60 6.62 1.26
C ILE A 97 10.01 6.41 1.79
N ASP A 98 10.16 5.56 2.80
CA ASP A 98 11.46 5.26 3.37
C ASP A 98 12.20 4.18 2.55
N LEU A 99 13.42 4.49 2.15
CA LEU A 99 14.33 3.65 1.38
C LEU A 99 15.30 2.85 2.28
N THR A 100 15.26 3.06 3.59
CA THR A 100 16.06 2.27 4.53
C THR A 100 15.38 0.95 4.88
N LEU A 101 14.03 0.94 4.90
CA LEU A 101 13.24 -0.23 5.23
C LEU A 101 13.46 -1.41 4.28
N GLU A 102 13.62 -2.59 4.87
CA GLU A 102 13.66 -3.82 4.11
C GLU A 102 12.27 -4.19 3.57
N ALA A 103 12.26 -4.96 2.49
CA ALA A 103 11.01 -5.36 1.86
C ALA A 103 10.13 -6.23 2.77
N THR A 104 10.74 -7.06 3.62
CA THR A 104 10.05 -7.87 4.65
C THR A 104 9.37 -6.98 5.68
N GLU A 105 10.08 -5.99 6.22
CA GLU A 105 9.55 -5.00 7.17
C GLU A 105 8.37 -4.23 6.57
N ILE A 106 8.47 -3.81 5.30
CA ILE A 106 7.37 -3.13 4.59
C ILE A 106 6.12 -4.02 4.51
N ILE A 107 6.30 -5.32 4.26
CA ILE A 107 5.20 -6.28 4.22
C ILE A 107 4.57 -6.41 5.61
N GLU A 108 5.38 -6.60 6.66
CA GLU A 108 4.92 -6.73 8.04
C GLU A 108 4.17 -5.49 8.52
N LEU A 109 4.74 -4.30 8.29
CA LEU A 109 4.11 -3.01 8.58
C LEU A 109 2.76 -2.89 7.89
N TYR A 110 2.67 -3.30 6.62
CA TYR A 110 1.40 -3.28 5.91
C TYR A 110 0.39 -4.28 6.49
N THR A 111 0.83 -5.45 6.97
CA THR A 111 -0.08 -6.42 7.61
C THR A 111 -0.71 -5.90 8.89
N ALA A 112 -0.01 -5.03 9.64
CA ALA A 112 -0.55 -4.42 10.85
C ALA A 112 -1.85 -3.63 10.56
N ARG A 113 -2.01 -3.08 9.36
CA ARG A 113 -3.25 -2.41 8.93
C ARG A 113 -4.46 -3.37 8.93
N PHE A 114 -4.25 -4.65 8.66
CA PHE A 114 -5.32 -5.65 8.70
C PHE A 114 -5.76 -5.95 10.14
N LYS A 115 -4.86 -5.87 11.13
CA LYS A 115 -5.20 -6.04 12.55
C LYS A 115 -6.30 -5.07 12.97
N ILE A 116 -6.20 -3.80 12.58
CA ILE A 116 -7.21 -2.78 12.87
C ILE A 116 -8.57 -3.17 12.26
N LYS A 117 -8.60 -3.71 11.05
CA LYS A 117 -9.85 -4.17 10.43
C LYS A 117 -10.45 -5.35 11.18
N CYS A 118 -9.63 -6.31 11.60
CA CYS A 118 -10.05 -7.45 12.41
C CYS A 118 -10.64 -7.01 13.75
N THR A 119 -9.98 -6.07 14.46
CA THR A 119 -10.47 -5.57 15.74
C THR A 119 -11.80 -4.83 15.57
N PHE A 120 -11.95 -3.99 14.55
CA PHE A 120 -13.24 -3.35 14.27
C PHE A 120 -14.35 -4.36 13.94
N ARG A 121 -14.02 -5.44 13.20
CA ARG A 121 -14.98 -6.51 12.93
C ARG A 121 -15.42 -7.21 14.21
N ALA A 122 -14.47 -7.58 15.08
CA ALA A 122 -14.77 -8.22 16.36
C ALA A 122 -15.59 -7.29 17.28
N LEU A 123 -15.23 -6.01 17.36
CA LEU A 123 -15.97 -5.00 18.13
C LEU A 123 -17.42 -4.90 17.65
N LYS A 124 -17.65 -4.88 16.33
CA LYS A 124 -18.99 -4.75 15.77
C LYS A 124 -19.81 -6.04 15.89
N GLN A 125 -19.24 -7.20 15.54
CA GLN A 125 -19.98 -8.45 15.40
C GLN A 125 -20.06 -9.26 16.69
N SER A 126 -18.98 -9.31 17.47
CA SER A 126 -18.90 -10.15 18.68
C SER A 126 -19.32 -9.38 19.91
N ILE A 127 -18.85 -8.14 20.07
CA ILE A 127 -19.12 -7.32 21.26
C ILE A 127 -20.40 -6.49 21.08
N GLY A 128 -20.77 -6.16 19.84
CA GLY A 128 -21.89 -5.24 19.60
C GLY A 128 -21.58 -3.80 20.05
N GLY A 129 -20.31 -3.38 19.97
CA GLY A 129 -19.87 -2.07 20.47
C GLY A 129 -20.58 -0.86 19.82
N PHE A 130 -21.22 -1.06 18.67
CA PHE A 130 -22.04 -0.04 17.99
C PHE A 130 -23.56 -0.29 18.08
N SER A 131 -23.97 -1.32 18.82
CA SER A 131 -25.38 -1.67 19.03
C SER A 131 -26.03 -0.85 20.14
N TYR A 132 -25.24 -0.07 20.91
CA TYR A 132 -25.76 0.83 21.92
C TYR A 132 -26.38 2.07 21.27
N HIS A 133 -27.67 2.27 21.48
CA HIS A 133 -28.30 3.54 21.19
C HIS A 133 -27.88 4.53 22.28
N PHE A 134 -26.96 5.45 21.94
CA PHE A 134 -26.61 6.60 22.77
C PHE A 134 -27.81 7.55 22.85
N CYS A 135 -28.85 7.17 23.58
CA CYS A 135 -29.81 8.14 24.09
C CYS A 135 -29.15 8.79 25.31
N SER A 136 -28.40 9.87 25.10
CA SER A 136 -28.02 10.70 26.24
C SER A 136 -29.30 11.20 26.91
N LYS A 137 -29.29 11.36 28.24
CA LYS A 137 -30.46 11.89 28.98
C LYS A 137 -30.95 13.23 28.44
N SER A 138 -30.06 14.00 27.79
CA SER A 138 -30.33 15.27 27.15
C SER A 138 -30.91 15.16 25.73
N MET A 139 -30.92 13.99 25.11
CA MET A 139 -31.38 13.83 23.73
C MET A 139 -32.90 13.59 23.69
N PRO A 140 -33.67 14.43 22.98
CA PRO A 140 -35.11 14.24 22.87
C PRO A 140 -35.42 12.91 22.15
N LYS A 141 -36.45 12.19 22.61
CA LYS A 141 -36.88 10.94 21.96
C LYS A 141 -37.27 11.22 20.51
N LEU A 142 -36.55 10.59 19.58
CA LEU A 142 -36.82 10.73 18.15
C LEU A 142 -38.16 10.04 17.82
N ASN A 143 -39.21 10.82 17.55
CA ASN A 143 -40.49 10.27 17.09
C ASN A 143 -40.40 9.97 15.58
N ARG A 144 -40.12 8.73 15.23
CA ARG A 144 -39.95 8.27 13.83
C ARG A 144 -41.26 8.30 13.02
N TYR A 145 -42.41 8.43 13.68
CA TYR A 145 -43.73 8.48 13.05
C TYR A 145 -44.29 9.89 12.90
N LEU A 146 -43.51 10.91 13.28
CA LEU A 146 -43.92 12.29 13.18
C LEU A 146 -43.90 12.70 11.70
N LYS A 147 -45.07 12.71 11.06
CA LYS A 147 -45.22 13.25 9.70
C LYS A 147 -44.87 14.74 9.74
N LYS A 148 -43.97 15.18 8.86
CA LYS A 148 -43.74 16.61 8.62
C LYS A 148 -45.05 17.21 8.12
N GLY A 149 -45.58 18.19 8.87
CA GLY A 149 -46.67 19.04 8.43
C GLY A 149 -46.23 19.99 7.32
#